data_AF-A0A1S2QKZ7-F1
#
_entry.id   AF-A0A1S2QKZ7-F1
#
_cell.length_a   1.000
_cell.length_b   1.000
_cell.length_c   1.000
_cell.angle_alpha   90.00
_cell.angle_beta   90.00
_cell.angle_gamma   90.00
#
_symmetry.space_group_name_H-M   'P 1'
#
loop_
_entity.id
_entity.type
_entity.pdbx_description
1 polymer ?
#
loop_
_entity_poly.entity_id
_entity_poly.type
_entity_poly.pdbx_seq_one_letter_code
_entity_poly.pdbx_strand_id
1 'polypeptide(L)'
;MKETNLFFAVDTVLGLLPRSPAIVLTRAPVGIASSFARGGLWERWRYDDRYAQVSAPARAPRWRASFAALLPDDGPDPFTALGRLIAVKALLLARSLHGPANEARPRLVIPYERHVADRAATLSGLARFLDVPVPALEAPQPDQGQEAADATFATTGHKDRLTARLSPGDAAGVSESVAATFEAALQTLGPHVTGTTREWVAGDDLYELQPPSRGRPGSDRRPPLPWCPGPTMRRCPGFGGATCWSPTRG
;
A
#
# COMPACT_ATOMS: atom_id res chain seq x y z
N MET A 1 -9.14 -12.82 2.09
CA MET A 1 -9.21 -11.35 2.10
C MET A 1 -7.91 -10.79 1.54
N LYS A 2 -7.97 -9.87 0.57
CA LYS A 2 -6.80 -9.11 0.07
C LYS A 2 -7.03 -7.65 0.44
N GLU A 3 -6.14 -7.07 1.23
CA GLU A 3 -6.24 -5.67 1.65
C GLU A 3 -4.85 -5.03 1.67
N THR A 4 -4.72 -3.86 1.07
CA THR A 4 -3.43 -3.16 0.91
C THR A 4 -3.27 -2.01 1.91
N ASN A 5 -4.32 -1.60 2.61
CA ASN A 5 -4.32 -0.39 3.42
C ASN A 5 -4.75 -0.64 4.88
N LEU A 6 -4.37 -1.80 5.43
CA LEU A 6 -4.73 -2.20 6.80
C LEU A 6 -4.15 -1.29 7.90
N PHE A 7 -2.88 -0.85 7.77
CA PHE A 7 -2.18 -0.03 8.77
C PHE A 7 -2.45 -0.48 10.22
N PHE A 8 -3.06 0.39 11.05
CA PHE A 8 -3.30 0.14 12.47
C PHE A 8 -4.43 -0.87 12.74
N ALA A 9 -5.10 -1.40 11.71
CA ALA A 9 -6.12 -2.43 11.84
C ALA A 9 -5.57 -3.86 11.59
N VAL A 10 -4.27 -4.03 11.30
CA VAL A 10 -3.69 -5.35 10.96
C VAL A 10 -3.93 -6.37 12.08
N ASP A 11 -3.69 -6.00 13.33
CA ASP A 11 -3.86 -6.90 14.47
C ASP A 11 -5.30 -7.41 14.62
N THR A 12 -6.27 -6.53 14.42
CA THR A 12 -7.69 -6.79 14.52
C THR A 12 -8.11 -7.75 13.41
N VAL A 13 -7.68 -7.49 12.17
CA VAL A 13 -7.98 -8.37 11.03
C VAL A 13 -7.36 -9.75 11.19
N LEU A 14 -6.10 -9.83 11.66
CA LEU A 14 -5.47 -11.12 11.95
C LEU A 14 -6.20 -11.88 13.08
N GLY A 15 -6.69 -11.15 14.09
CA GLY A 15 -7.47 -11.70 15.20
C GLY A 15 -8.83 -12.26 14.79
N LEU A 16 -9.47 -11.71 13.74
CA LEU A 16 -10.73 -12.23 13.20
C LEU A 16 -10.55 -13.60 12.51
N LEU A 17 -9.35 -13.90 12.03
CA LEU A 17 -9.05 -15.12 11.27
C LEU A 17 -7.86 -15.87 11.87
N PRO A 18 -7.95 -16.34 13.14
CA PRO A 18 -6.79 -16.82 13.90
C PRO A 18 -6.12 -18.07 13.29
N ARG A 19 -6.87 -18.89 12.54
CA ARG A 19 -6.38 -20.12 11.93
C ARG A 19 -5.94 -19.97 10.47
N SER A 20 -6.18 -18.81 9.86
CA SER A 20 -5.85 -18.62 8.44
C SER A 20 -4.35 -18.39 8.25
N PRO A 21 -3.72 -18.92 7.20
CA PRO A 21 -2.35 -18.56 6.87
C PRO A 21 -2.27 -17.08 6.48
N ALA A 22 -1.10 -16.46 6.67
CA ALA A 22 -0.83 -15.10 6.22
C ALA A 22 0.11 -15.12 5.02
N ILE A 23 -0.32 -14.48 3.92
CA ILE A 23 0.52 -14.23 2.75
C ILE A 23 0.85 -12.76 2.72
N VAL A 24 2.14 -12.43 2.79
CA VAL A 24 2.66 -11.07 2.76
C VAL A 24 3.23 -10.80 1.38
N LEU A 25 2.58 -9.89 0.65
CA LEU A 25 3.07 -9.42 -0.63
C LEU A 25 3.94 -8.18 -0.40
N THR A 26 5.19 -8.24 -0.81
CA THR A 26 6.14 -7.14 -0.65
C THR A 26 6.61 -6.62 -1.99
N ARG A 27 7.16 -5.41 -1.99
CA ARG A 27 7.72 -4.76 -3.16
C ARG A 27 8.69 -3.68 -2.70
N ALA A 28 9.76 -3.49 -3.46
CA ALA A 28 10.73 -2.44 -3.17
C ALA A 28 10.10 -1.03 -3.25
N PRO A 29 10.46 -0.10 -2.36
CA PRO A 29 9.94 1.27 -2.31
C PRO A 29 10.00 2.01 -3.65
N VAL A 30 11.13 1.92 -4.37
CA VAL A 30 11.31 2.56 -5.69
C VAL A 30 10.29 2.03 -6.70
N GLY A 31 10.01 0.73 -6.69
CA GLY A 31 8.99 0.12 -7.54
C GLY A 31 7.58 0.61 -7.22
N ILE A 32 7.26 0.79 -5.94
CA ILE A 32 5.98 1.37 -5.48
C ILE A 32 5.89 2.81 -5.94
N ALA A 33 6.90 3.64 -5.64
CA ALA A 33 6.94 5.05 -6.01
C ALA A 33 6.83 5.28 -7.51
N SER A 34 7.48 4.46 -8.33
CA SER A 34 7.32 4.54 -9.79
C SER A 34 5.89 4.27 -10.23
N SER A 35 5.18 3.36 -9.56
CA SER A 35 3.78 3.08 -9.85
C SER A 35 2.89 4.27 -9.47
N PHE A 36 3.21 4.94 -8.36
CA PHE A 36 2.53 6.17 -7.94
C PHE A 36 2.72 7.30 -8.95
N ALA A 37 3.96 7.58 -9.34
CA ALA A 37 4.29 8.64 -10.29
C ALA A 37 3.64 8.40 -11.65
N ARG A 38 3.75 7.18 -12.20
CA ARG A 38 3.18 6.83 -13.50
C ARG A 38 1.65 6.91 -13.53
N GLY A 39 1.01 6.50 -12.44
CA GLY A 39 -0.45 6.45 -12.34
C GLY A 39 -1.09 7.76 -11.88
N GLY A 40 -0.29 8.77 -11.49
CA GLY A 40 -0.78 9.94 -10.76
C GLY A 40 -1.54 9.55 -9.48
N LEU A 41 -1.11 8.46 -8.82
CA LEU A 41 -1.89 7.82 -7.76
C LEU A 41 -1.97 8.68 -6.51
N TRP A 42 -0.95 9.49 -6.27
CA TRP A 42 -0.91 10.37 -5.12
C TRP A 42 -2.11 11.32 -5.11
N GLU A 43 -2.33 12.02 -6.22
CA GLU A 43 -3.44 12.95 -6.40
C GLU A 43 -4.76 12.22 -6.59
N ARG A 44 -4.80 11.21 -7.47
CA ARG A 44 -6.03 10.48 -7.80
C ARG A 44 -6.67 9.80 -6.59
N TRP A 45 -5.84 9.32 -5.66
CA TRP A 45 -6.32 8.63 -4.46
C TRP A 45 -6.19 9.47 -3.19
N ARG A 46 -5.83 10.76 -3.32
CA ARG A 46 -5.73 11.72 -2.21
C ARG A 46 -4.85 11.19 -1.08
N TYR A 47 -3.61 10.85 -1.42
CA TYR A 47 -2.68 10.27 -0.44
C TYR A 47 -2.17 11.27 0.60
N ASP A 48 -2.33 12.57 0.35
CA ASP A 48 -2.22 13.63 1.34
C ASP A 48 -3.23 13.44 2.48
N ASP A 49 -4.51 13.29 2.16
CA ASP A 49 -5.55 12.94 3.13
C ASP A 49 -5.23 11.60 3.79
N ARG A 50 -4.74 10.62 3.01
CA ARG A 50 -4.44 9.30 3.54
C ARG A 50 -3.30 9.36 4.57
N TYR A 51 -2.28 10.16 4.32
CA TYR A 51 -1.19 10.37 5.26
C TYR A 51 -1.72 10.96 6.57
N ALA A 52 -2.57 11.98 6.50
CA ALA A 52 -3.23 12.56 7.69
C ALA A 52 -4.10 11.53 8.44
N GLN A 53 -4.89 10.73 7.71
CA GLN A 53 -5.73 9.67 8.27
C GLN A 53 -4.93 8.58 8.99
N VAL A 54 -3.75 8.23 8.50
CA VAL A 54 -2.88 7.19 9.09
C VAL A 54 -2.02 7.76 10.22
N SER A 55 -1.61 9.03 10.12
CA SER A 55 -0.79 9.69 11.13
C SER A 55 -1.58 10.00 12.42
N ALA A 56 -2.88 10.26 12.33
CA ALA A 56 -3.76 10.44 13.48
C ALA A 56 -3.78 9.24 14.47
N PRO A 57 -4.10 7.99 14.05
CA PRO A 57 -4.08 6.83 14.94
C PRO A 57 -2.67 6.48 15.44
N ALA A 58 -1.60 6.84 14.73
CA ALA A 58 -0.22 6.69 15.22
C ALA A 58 0.01 7.44 16.54
N ARG A 59 -0.79 8.48 16.81
CA ARG A 59 -0.75 9.28 18.05
C ARG A 59 -1.76 8.82 19.08
N ALA A 60 -2.56 7.78 18.85
CA ALA A 60 -3.47 7.24 19.86
C ALA A 60 -2.67 6.60 21.01
N PRO A 61 -3.17 6.56 22.27
CA PRO A 61 -2.41 6.07 23.43
C PRO A 61 -1.76 4.70 23.22
N ARG A 62 -2.46 3.77 22.55
CA ARG A 62 -1.96 2.43 22.21
C ARG A 62 -0.71 2.43 21.34
N TRP A 63 -0.59 3.38 20.42
CA TRP A 63 0.43 3.37 19.35
C TRP A 63 1.48 4.47 19.51
N ARG A 64 1.17 5.50 20.30
CA ARG A 64 1.93 6.74 20.41
C ARG A 64 3.42 6.53 20.63
N ALA A 65 3.78 5.68 21.60
CA ALA A 65 5.17 5.43 21.95
C ALA A 65 5.99 4.81 20.82
N SER A 66 5.36 4.03 19.92
CA SER A 66 6.06 3.33 18.85
C SER A 66 5.97 4.01 17.49
N PHE A 67 4.87 4.71 17.20
CA PHE A 67 4.57 5.14 15.82
C PHE A 67 4.39 6.65 15.64
N ALA A 68 4.20 7.44 16.71
CA ALA A 68 3.94 8.87 16.55
C ALA A 68 5.11 9.60 15.87
N ALA A 69 6.36 9.24 16.21
CA ALA A 69 7.55 9.83 15.60
C ALA A 69 7.80 9.35 14.15
N LEU A 70 7.20 8.23 13.74
CA LEU A 70 7.37 7.67 12.39
C LEU A 70 6.42 8.31 11.37
N LEU A 71 5.34 8.92 11.85
CA LEU A 71 4.34 9.64 11.06
C LEU A 71 4.04 11.01 11.68
N PRO A 72 5.02 11.94 11.65
CA PRO A 72 4.80 13.30 12.13
C PRO A 72 3.70 13.99 11.32
N ASP A 73 3.03 14.95 11.94
CA ASP A 73 2.02 15.81 11.31
C ASP A 73 2.68 17.06 10.71
N ASP A 74 3.62 16.84 9.78
CA ASP A 74 4.52 17.87 9.26
C ASP A 74 4.23 18.28 7.81
N GLY A 75 3.17 17.73 7.20
CA GLY A 75 2.81 18.03 5.81
C GLY A 75 3.95 17.78 4.82
N PRO A 76 4.54 16.57 4.80
CA PRO A 76 5.74 16.30 4.01
C PRO A 76 5.43 16.31 2.51
N ASP A 77 6.47 16.40 1.68
CA ASP A 77 6.32 16.20 0.24
C ASP A 77 5.83 14.76 -0.08
N PRO A 78 5.25 14.53 -1.27
CA PRO A 78 4.66 13.25 -1.64
C PRO A 78 5.59 12.05 -1.51
N PHE A 79 6.87 12.19 -1.89
CA PHE A 79 7.82 11.09 -1.87
C PHE A 79 8.27 10.76 -0.44
N THR A 80 8.47 11.79 0.38
CA THR A 80 8.73 11.61 1.81
C THR A 80 7.57 10.93 2.51
N ALA A 81 6.32 11.39 2.32
CA ALA A 81 5.16 10.74 2.93
C ALA A 81 4.99 9.29 2.44
N LEU A 82 5.18 9.05 1.14
CA LEU A 82 5.06 7.71 0.58
C LEU A 82 6.09 6.76 1.22
N GLY A 83 7.35 7.19 1.36
CA GLY A 83 8.39 6.40 2.04
C GLY A 83 8.01 6.05 3.48
N ARG A 84 7.55 7.04 4.26
CA ARG A 84 7.07 6.82 5.64
C ARG A 84 5.90 5.84 5.69
N LEU A 85 4.91 5.97 4.80
CA LEU A 85 3.75 5.07 4.74
C LEU A 85 4.14 3.64 4.36
N ILE A 86 5.07 3.46 3.42
CA ILE A 86 5.61 2.14 3.04
C ILE A 86 6.28 1.48 4.25
N ALA A 87 7.19 2.20 4.91
CA ALA A 87 7.92 1.70 6.07
C ALA A 87 6.97 1.36 7.23
N VAL A 88 6.06 2.27 7.60
CA VAL A 88 5.13 2.07 8.72
C VAL A 88 4.15 0.94 8.46
N LYS A 89 3.65 0.79 7.23
CA LYS A 89 2.80 -0.34 6.87
C LYS A 89 3.54 -1.66 7.05
N ALA A 90 4.81 -1.75 6.62
CA ALA A 90 5.62 -2.95 6.81
C ALA A 90 5.85 -3.23 8.31
N LEU A 91 6.19 -2.19 9.10
CA LEU A 91 6.43 -2.31 10.55
C LEU A 91 5.21 -2.78 11.31
N LEU A 92 4.03 -2.24 11.01
CA LEU A 92 2.77 -2.67 11.61
C LEU A 92 2.45 -4.13 11.29
N LEU A 93 2.71 -4.54 10.04
CA LEU A 93 2.49 -5.92 9.61
C LEU A 93 3.46 -6.90 10.28
N ALA A 94 4.76 -6.61 10.26
CA ALA A 94 5.77 -7.43 10.91
C ALA A 94 5.55 -7.52 12.42
N ARG A 95 5.29 -6.38 13.10
CA ARG A 95 4.97 -6.37 14.53
C ARG A 95 3.78 -7.26 14.85
N SER A 96 2.73 -7.21 14.04
CA SER A 96 1.51 -7.99 14.29
C SER A 96 1.70 -9.48 14.04
N LEU A 97 2.42 -9.84 12.96
CA LEU A 97 2.69 -11.24 12.60
C LEU A 97 3.71 -11.92 13.51
N HIS A 98 4.64 -11.17 14.09
CA HIS A 98 5.63 -11.66 15.05
C HIS A 98 5.21 -11.43 16.51
N GLY A 99 3.99 -10.94 16.74
CA GLY A 99 3.41 -10.86 18.07
C GLY A 99 3.03 -12.25 18.61
N PRO A 100 2.93 -12.43 19.94
CA PRO A 100 2.65 -13.74 20.56
C PRO A 100 1.39 -14.42 20.02
N ALA A 101 0.35 -13.64 19.70
CA ALA A 101 -0.91 -14.17 19.16
C ALA A 101 -0.79 -14.78 17.75
N ASN A 102 0.30 -14.51 17.02
CA ASN A 102 0.50 -14.94 15.64
C ASN A 102 1.80 -15.74 15.44
N GLU A 103 2.53 -16.07 16.50
CA GLU A 103 3.82 -16.76 16.42
C GLU A 103 3.72 -18.10 15.67
N ALA A 104 2.71 -18.91 16.00
CA ALA A 104 2.46 -20.20 15.34
C ALA A 104 1.78 -20.08 13.96
N ARG A 105 1.43 -18.88 13.50
CA ARG A 105 0.69 -18.71 12.23
C ARG A 105 1.62 -19.03 11.05
N PRO A 106 1.19 -19.92 10.12
CA PRO A 106 1.90 -20.14 8.87
C PRO A 106 1.98 -18.86 8.04
N ARG A 107 3.17 -18.56 7.52
CA ARG A 107 3.48 -17.31 6.83
C ARG A 107 4.23 -17.59 5.53
N LEU A 108 3.84 -16.92 4.46
CA LEU A 108 4.58 -16.88 3.20
C LEU A 108 4.80 -15.43 2.79
N VAL A 109 6.05 -15.07 2.53
CA VAL A 109 6.41 -13.75 2.00
C VAL A 109 6.72 -13.90 0.51
N ILE A 110 6.08 -13.09 -0.32
CA ILE A 110 6.28 -13.08 -1.78
C ILE A 110 6.71 -11.68 -2.22
N PRO A 111 8.01 -11.47 -2.47
CA PRO A 111 8.51 -10.27 -3.12
C PRO A 111 8.01 -10.18 -4.55
N TYR A 112 7.52 -9.01 -4.95
CA TYR A 112 7.11 -8.72 -6.32
C TYR A 112 8.24 -8.97 -7.31
N GLU A 113 9.46 -8.62 -6.93
CA GLU A 113 10.68 -8.75 -7.73
C GLU A 113 10.96 -10.22 -8.05
N ARG A 114 10.73 -11.13 -7.08
CA ARG A 114 10.81 -12.58 -7.29
C ARG A 114 9.69 -13.09 -8.20
N HIS A 115 8.47 -12.57 -8.04
CA HIS A 115 7.36 -12.93 -8.91
C HIS A 115 7.60 -12.54 -10.37
N VAL A 116 8.25 -11.39 -10.59
CA VAL A 116 8.68 -10.94 -11.92
C VAL A 116 9.79 -11.82 -12.49
N ALA A 117 10.83 -12.10 -11.70
CA ALA A 117 11.98 -12.88 -12.17
C ALA A 117 11.63 -14.35 -12.45
N ASP A 118 10.80 -14.97 -11.60
CA ASP A 118 10.39 -16.36 -11.74
C ASP A 118 8.94 -16.55 -11.28
N ARG A 119 8.02 -16.26 -12.21
CA ARG A 119 6.59 -16.41 -11.98
C ARG A 119 6.21 -17.86 -11.70
N ALA A 120 6.81 -18.83 -12.39
CA ALA A 120 6.47 -20.23 -12.28
C ALA A 120 6.85 -20.81 -10.91
N ALA A 121 8.07 -20.55 -10.43
CA ALA A 121 8.49 -20.96 -9.10
C ALA A 121 7.70 -20.25 -8.01
N THR A 122 7.37 -18.97 -8.20
CA THR A 122 6.55 -18.21 -7.24
C THR A 122 5.15 -18.81 -7.10
N LEU A 123 4.47 -19.11 -8.21
CA LEU A 123 3.15 -19.74 -8.19
C LEU A 123 3.20 -21.15 -7.64
N SER A 124 4.22 -21.93 -7.99
CA SER A 124 4.42 -23.28 -7.44
C SER A 124 4.62 -23.25 -5.92
N GLY A 125 5.40 -22.28 -5.42
CA GLY A 125 5.60 -22.08 -3.98
C GLY A 125 4.32 -21.66 -3.25
N LEU A 126 3.54 -20.75 -3.84
CA LEU A 126 2.25 -20.33 -3.29
C LEU A 126 1.24 -21.47 -3.25
N ALA A 127 1.12 -22.24 -4.33
CA ALA A 127 0.23 -23.39 -4.43
C ALA A 127 0.56 -24.45 -3.38
N ARG A 128 1.86 -24.77 -3.20
CA ARG A 128 2.33 -25.66 -2.13
C ARG A 128 2.00 -25.15 -0.74
N PHE A 129 2.18 -23.85 -0.49
CA PHE A 129 1.89 -23.25 0.81
C PHE A 129 0.39 -23.28 1.16
N LEU A 130 -0.48 -23.15 0.16
CA LEU A 130 -1.92 -23.20 0.31
C LEU A 130 -2.51 -24.62 0.23
N ASP A 131 -1.69 -25.62 -0.07
CA ASP A 131 -2.11 -26.99 -0.36
C ASP A 131 -3.19 -27.07 -1.45
N VAL A 132 -2.93 -26.41 -2.57
CA VAL A 132 -3.81 -26.40 -3.76
C VAL A 132 -3.04 -26.77 -5.02
N PRO A 133 -3.71 -27.27 -6.08
CA PRO A 133 -3.07 -27.52 -7.37
C PRO A 133 -2.44 -26.25 -7.95
N VAL A 134 -1.29 -26.41 -8.62
CA VAL A 134 -0.65 -25.31 -9.35
C VAL A 134 -1.55 -24.92 -10.52
N PRO A 135 -1.98 -23.65 -10.64
CA PRO A 135 -2.75 -23.21 -11.79
C PRO A 135 -1.93 -23.34 -13.07
N ALA A 136 -2.56 -23.77 -14.17
CA ALA A 136 -1.91 -23.78 -15.47
C ALA A 136 -1.46 -22.35 -15.83
N LEU A 137 -0.19 -22.21 -16.21
CA LEU A 137 0.33 -20.96 -16.73
C LEU A 137 -0.16 -20.83 -18.18
N GLU A 138 -1.16 -20.00 -18.42
CA GLU A 138 -1.49 -19.60 -19.78
C GLU A 138 -0.31 -18.82 -20.37
N ALA A 139 0.10 -19.20 -21.58
CA ALA A 139 1.09 -18.45 -22.33
C ALA A 139 0.58 -17.01 -22.53
N PRO A 140 1.41 -15.98 -22.31
CA PRO A 140 0.99 -14.60 -22.55
C PRO A 140 0.57 -14.45 -24.01
N GLN A 141 -0.69 -14.11 -24.24
CA GLN A 141 -1.13 -13.75 -25.59
C GLN A 141 -0.47 -12.42 -25.98
N PRO A 142 0.11 -12.31 -27.19
CA PRO A 142 0.61 -11.04 -27.68
C PRO A 142 -0.59 -10.12 -27.92
N ASP A 143 -0.80 -9.14 -27.04
CA ASP A 143 -1.96 -8.26 -27.12
C ASP A 143 -1.72 -7.11 -28.11
N GLN A 144 -2.68 -6.95 -29.02
CA GLN A 144 -2.67 -5.98 -30.10
C GLN A 144 -3.10 -4.61 -29.57
N GLY A 145 -2.15 -3.84 -29.02
CA GLY A 145 -2.17 -2.37 -29.06
C GLY A 145 -3.42 -1.63 -28.54
N GLN A 146 -4.28 -2.24 -27.73
CA GLN A 146 -5.38 -1.51 -27.07
C GLN A 146 -4.87 -0.93 -25.75
N GLU A 147 -4.58 0.37 -25.77
CA GLU A 147 -4.37 1.19 -24.58
C GLU A 147 -5.62 1.08 -23.68
N ALA A 148 -5.55 0.18 -22.70
CA ALA A 148 -6.56 0.09 -21.65
C ALA A 148 -6.63 1.44 -20.92
N ALA A 149 -7.78 2.12 -21.05
CA ALA A 149 -8.08 3.41 -20.43
C ALA A 149 -8.06 3.38 -18.89
N ASP A 150 -7.81 2.22 -18.27
CA ASP A 150 -7.57 2.08 -16.83
C ASP A 150 -6.32 1.22 -16.54
N ALA A 151 -5.16 1.71 -17.01
CA ALA A 151 -3.84 1.13 -16.75
C ALA A 151 -3.34 1.32 -15.30
N THR A 152 -4.24 1.63 -14.36
CA THR A 152 -3.93 1.84 -12.93
C THR A 152 -3.40 0.55 -12.29
N PHE A 153 -3.87 -0.61 -12.77
CA PHE A 153 -3.40 -1.94 -12.35
C PHE A 153 -3.21 -2.92 -13.51
N ALA A 154 -3.64 -2.57 -14.74
CA ALA A 154 -3.51 -3.44 -15.90
C ALA A 154 -2.05 -3.48 -16.35
N THR A 155 -1.46 -4.66 -16.22
CA THR A 155 -0.09 -4.96 -16.61
C THR A 155 -0.07 -5.43 -18.06
N THR A 156 -0.38 -4.53 -19.00
CA THR A 156 -0.45 -4.84 -20.45
C THR A 156 0.92 -4.85 -21.15
N GLY A 157 2.02 -4.92 -20.39
CA GLY A 157 3.37 -5.02 -20.94
C GLY A 157 4.10 -6.22 -20.38
N HIS A 158 4.94 -6.86 -21.19
CA HIS A 158 5.90 -7.87 -20.75
C HIS A 158 6.70 -7.31 -19.55
N LYS A 159 6.45 -7.89 -18.37
CA LYS A 159 7.09 -7.50 -17.11
C LYS A 159 8.31 -8.37 -16.84
N ASP A 160 9.14 -8.56 -17.85
CA ASP A 160 10.33 -9.41 -17.72
C ASP A 160 11.52 -8.60 -17.17
N ARG A 161 11.32 -7.29 -16.97
CA ARG A 161 12.30 -6.35 -16.40
C ARG A 161 11.69 -5.47 -15.32
N LEU A 162 12.46 -5.24 -14.27
CA LEU A 162 12.13 -4.31 -13.20
C LEU A 162 12.64 -2.92 -13.59
N THR A 163 11.72 -2.07 -14.02
CA THR A 163 12.01 -0.69 -14.42
C THR A 163 11.21 0.27 -13.57
N ALA A 164 11.87 1.31 -13.05
CA ALA A 164 11.25 2.39 -12.32
C ALA A 164 11.39 3.70 -13.10
N ARG A 165 10.25 4.24 -13.55
CA ARG A 165 10.15 5.55 -14.20
C ARG A 165 10.06 6.64 -13.15
N LEU A 166 11.20 7.08 -12.64
CA LEU A 166 11.37 8.11 -11.62
C LEU A 166 12.64 8.90 -11.96
N SER A 167 12.69 10.17 -11.54
CA SER A 167 13.99 10.85 -11.52
C SER A 167 14.89 10.20 -10.46
N PRO A 168 16.24 10.25 -10.60
CA PRO A 168 17.14 9.77 -9.57
C PRO A 168 16.91 10.44 -8.21
N GLY A 169 16.54 11.72 -8.19
CA GLY A 169 16.23 12.46 -6.97
C GLY A 169 14.97 11.96 -6.26
N ASP A 170 13.90 11.70 -7.01
CA ASP A 170 12.66 11.16 -6.44
C ASP A 170 12.87 9.74 -5.89
N ALA A 171 13.62 8.90 -6.62
CA ALA A 171 13.97 7.56 -6.16
C ALA A 171 14.78 7.60 -4.87
N ALA A 172 15.82 8.45 -4.82
CA ALA A 172 16.62 8.66 -3.62
C ALA A 172 15.77 9.17 -2.44
N GLY A 173 14.90 10.17 -2.66
CA GLY A 173 14.06 10.73 -1.60
C GLY A 173 13.12 9.71 -0.96
N VAL A 174 12.56 8.78 -1.75
CA VAL A 174 11.76 7.68 -1.20
C VAL A 174 12.62 6.72 -0.38
N SER A 175 13.75 6.25 -0.92
CA SER A 175 14.64 5.31 -0.23
C SER A 175 15.22 5.90 1.05
N GLU A 176 15.62 7.18 1.04
CA GLU A 176 16.11 7.92 2.21
C GLU A 176 15.01 8.06 3.27
N SER A 177 13.78 8.41 2.87
CA SER A 177 12.65 8.50 3.79
C SER A 177 12.33 7.14 4.44
N VAL A 178 12.36 6.04 3.67
CA VAL A 178 12.19 4.68 4.20
C VAL A 178 13.30 4.34 5.20
N ALA A 179 14.56 4.59 4.85
CA ALA A 179 15.71 4.32 5.70
C ALA A 179 15.63 5.13 7.02
N ALA A 180 15.38 6.43 6.93
CA ALA A 180 15.21 7.30 8.10
C ALA A 180 14.05 6.85 8.99
N THR A 181 12.94 6.40 8.40
CA THR A 181 11.81 5.87 9.16
C THR A 181 12.19 4.58 9.90
N PHE A 182 12.98 3.69 9.29
CA PHE A 182 13.47 2.49 9.98
C PHE A 182 14.50 2.81 11.07
N GLU A 183 15.38 3.78 10.87
CA GLU A 183 16.32 4.23 11.91
C GLU A 183 15.57 4.79 13.12
N ALA A 184 14.53 5.61 12.90
CA ALA A 184 13.66 6.07 13.97
C ALA A 184 12.90 4.91 14.64
N ALA A 185 12.49 3.90 13.87
CA ALA A 185 11.78 2.73 14.39
C ALA A 185 12.66 1.85 15.29
N LEU A 186 13.98 1.78 15.07
CA LEU A 186 14.90 1.05 15.95
C LEU A 186 14.90 1.56 17.39
N GLN A 187 14.53 2.83 17.61
CA GLN A 187 14.46 3.43 18.94
C GLN A 187 13.24 2.98 19.74
N THR A 188 12.20 2.44 19.08
CA THR A 188 10.88 2.21 19.71
C THR A 188 10.27 0.84 19.43
N LEU A 189 10.80 0.10 18.44
CA LEU A 189 10.39 -1.24 18.04
C LEU A 189 11.54 -2.23 18.23
N GLY A 190 11.19 -3.50 18.44
CA GLY A 190 12.19 -4.56 18.61
C GLY A 190 13.06 -4.75 17.34
N PRO A 191 14.38 -4.99 17.48
CA PRO A 191 15.30 -5.13 16.34
C PRO A 191 14.88 -6.19 15.31
N HIS A 192 14.23 -7.25 15.77
CA HIS A 192 13.72 -8.29 14.88
C HIS A 192 12.61 -7.77 13.95
N VAL A 193 11.68 -6.95 14.45
CA VAL A 193 10.59 -6.37 13.64
C VAL A 193 11.19 -5.48 12.54
N THR A 194 12.10 -4.59 12.91
CA THR A 194 12.75 -3.67 11.97
C THR A 194 13.63 -4.42 10.95
N GLY A 195 14.36 -5.45 11.39
CA GLY A 195 15.18 -6.30 10.53
C GLY A 195 14.34 -7.02 9.48
N THR A 196 13.28 -7.72 9.92
CA THR A 196 12.33 -8.38 9.02
C THR A 196 11.70 -7.41 8.03
N THR A 197 11.33 -6.20 8.45
CA THR A 197 10.76 -5.23 7.51
C THR A 197 11.75 -4.70 6.49
N ARG A 198 13.02 -4.54 6.85
CA ARG A 198 14.07 -4.11 5.91
C ARG A 198 14.26 -5.17 4.82
N GLU A 199 14.28 -6.44 5.20
CA GLU A 199 14.31 -7.56 4.24
C GLU A 199 13.08 -7.55 3.32
N TRP A 200 11.89 -7.28 3.87
CA TRP A 200 10.65 -7.27 3.08
C TRP A 200 10.61 -6.17 2.02
N VAL A 201 11.15 -4.99 2.32
CA VAL A 201 11.14 -3.85 1.41
C VAL A 201 12.47 -3.67 0.66
N ALA A 202 13.39 -4.63 0.77
CA ALA A 202 14.63 -4.61 0.00
C ALA A 202 14.38 -4.78 -1.51
N GLY A 203 15.41 -4.51 -2.31
CA GLY A 203 15.38 -4.71 -3.76
C GLY A 203 15.21 -3.44 -4.59
N ASP A 204 15.43 -2.25 -4.01
CA ASP A 204 15.47 -1.01 -4.79
C ASP A 204 16.56 -1.08 -5.87
N ASP A 205 17.68 -1.74 -5.59
CA ASP A 205 18.81 -2.01 -6.48
C ASP A 205 18.48 -2.92 -7.66
N LEU A 206 17.37 -3.66 -7.59
CA LEU A 206 16.90 -4.51 -8.68
C LEU A 206 16.19 -3.72 -9.79
N TYR A 207 15.88 -2.44 -9.56
CA TYR A 207 15.18 -1.60 -10.53
C TYR A 207 16.14 -0.77 -11.37
N GLU A 208 16.01 -0.88 -12.69
CA GLU A 208 16.62 0.08 -13.62
C GLU A 208 15.82 1.39 -13.60
N LEU A 209 16.47 2.49 -13.23
CA LEU A 209 15.86 3.82 -13.28
C LEU A 209 15.80 4.32 -14.73
N GLN A 210 14.60 4.75 -15.14
CA GLN A 210 14.37 5.40 -16.41
C GLN A 210 13.73 6.77 -16.19
N PRO A 211 13.98 7.74 -17.08
CA PRO A 211 13.37 9.07 -16.98
C PRO A 211 11.84 8.96 -16.88
N PRO A 212 11.18 9.84 -16.09
CA PRO A 212 9.73 9.90 -16.07
C PRO A 212 9.22 10.17 -17.49
N SER A 213 8.17 9.45 -17.89
CA SER A 213 7.57 9.66 -19.19
C SER A 213 7.00 11.07 -19.25
N ARG A 214 7.45 11.88 -20.22
CA ARG A 214 6.78 13.15 -20.52
C ARG A 214 5.34 12.82 -20.85
N GLY A 215 4.41 13.20 -19.99
CA GLY A 215 2.98 13.05 -20.27
C GLY A 215 2.67 13.75 -21.60
N ARG A 216 1.90 13.09 -22.46
CA ARG A 216 1.20 13.80 -23.55
C ARG A 216 0.42 14.97 -22.93
N PRO A 217 0.42 16.16 -23.53
CA PRO A 217 -0.44 17.24 -23.08
C PRO A 217 -1.88 16.72 -23.08
N GLY A 218 -2.51 16.75 -21.90
CA GLY A 218 -3.79 16.10 -21.65
C GLY A 218 -4.86 16.58 -22.63
N SER A 219 -5.52 15.63 -23.28
CA SER A 219 -6.84 15.83 -23.87
C SER A 219 -7.82 16.19 -22.75
N ASP A 220 -8.44 17.35 -22.90
CA ASP A 220 -9.63 17.84 -22.21
C ASP A 220 -9.85 17.45 -20.74
N ARG A 221 -9.60 18.45 -19.88
CA ARG A 221 -10.34 18.64 -18.62
C ARG A 221 -11.83 18.63 -18.93
N ARG A 222 -12.49 17.48 -18.81
CA ARG A 222 -13.90 17.50 -18.40
C ARG A 222 -13.94 17.97 -16.94
N PRO A 223 -14.68 19.05 -16.63
CA PRO A 223 -14.82 19.47 -15.24
C PRO A 223 -15.45 18.33 -14.42
N PRO A 224 -15.05 18.17 -13.15
CA PRO A 224 -15.74 17.23 -12.28
C PRO A 224 -17.21 17.62 -12.22
N LEU A 225 -18.11 16.65 -12.46
CA LEU A 225 -19.53 16.82 -12.21
C LEU A 225 -19.70 17.28 -10.75
N PRO A 226 -20.51 18.32 -10.49
CA PRO A 226 -20.74 18.77 -9.13
C PRO A 226 -21.38 17.62 -8.35
N TRP A 227 -20.70 17.17 -7.29
CA TRP A 227 -21.29 16.28 -6.30
C TRP A 227 -22.52 16.97 -5.71
N CYS A 228 -23.70 16.38 -5.91
CA CYS A 228 -24.88 16.73 -5.13
C CYS A 228 -24.61 16.40 -3.66
N PRO A 229 -24.68 17.37 -2.74
CA PRO A 229 -24.60 17.05 -1.32
C PRO A 229 -25.85 16.24 -0.92
N GLY A 230 -25.64 15.00 -0.49
CA GLY A 230 -26.63 14.27 0.30
C GLY A 230 -26.98 15.06 1.57
N PRO A 231 -28.18 14.87 2.13
CA PRO A 231 -28.76 15.80 3.08
C PRO A 231 -27.90 15.94 4.33
N THR A 232 -27.59 17.19 4.67
CA THR A 232 -26.94 17.60 5.90
C THR A 232 -27.82 17.24 7.09
N MET A 233 -27.40 16.26 7.90
CA MET A 233 -27.97 16.05 9.23
C MET A 233 -27.59 17.25 10.11
N ARG A 234 -28.52 18.20 10.25
CA ARG A 234 -28.48 19.20 11.34
C ARG A 234 -28.77 18.47 12.65
N ARG A 235 -27.82 18.54 13.59
CA ARG A 235 -28.12 18.29 15.01
C ARG A 235 -28.98 19.44 15.53
N CYS A 236 -30.23 19.16 15.87
CA CYS A 236 -31.00 20.00 16.77
C CYS A 236 -30.72 19.56 18.22
N PRO A 237 -30.50 20.49 19.16
CA PRO A 237 -30.40 20.16 20.57
C PRO A 237 -31.81 20.02 21.16
N GLY A 238 -32.06 18.91 21.87
CA GLY A 238 -33.19 18.78 22.79
C GLY A 238 -34.30 17.82 22.36
N PHE A 239 -34.64 16.94 23.30
CA PHE A 239 -35.87 16.14 23.44
C PHE A 239 -36.11 14.93 22.50
N GLY A 240 -35.85 13.75 23.08
CA GLY A 240 -36.67 12.53 23.10
C GLY A 240 -37.60 12.16 21.94
N GLY A 241 -37.34 10.97 21.38
CA GLY A 241 -38.38 10.03 20.94
C GLY A 241 -38.93 10.20 19.52
N ALA A 242 -38.96 9.06 18.81
CA ALA A 242 -39.65 8.78 17.54
C ALA A 242 -38.99 9.24 16.23
N THR A 243 -38.55 8.25 15.44
CA THR A 243 -38.22 8.35 14.03
C THR A 243 -39.50 8.24 13.19
N CYS A 244 -39.88 9.30 12.48
CA CYS A 244 -40.84 9.22 11.39
C CYS A 244 -40.10 9.37 10.05
N TRP A 245 -40.25 8.36 9.19
CA TRP A 245 -39.86 8.42 7.78
C TRP A 245 -40.98 9.10 6.99
N SER A 246 -40.62 9.96 6.03
CA SER A 246 -41.51 10.36 4.94
C SER A 246 -40.71 10.45 3.64
N PRO A 247 -41.17 9.81 2.54
CA PRO A 247 -40.50 9.89 1.25
C PRO A 247 -41.11 11.03 0.43
N THR A 248 -40.27 11.90 -0.12
CA THR A 248 -40.70 12.80 -1.20
C THR A 248 -40.09 12.34 -2.52
N ARG A 249 -41.01 11.98 -3.43
CA ARG A 249 -40.81 11.93 -4.87
C ARG A 249 -40.57 13.34 -5.41
N GLY A 250 -39.78 13.43 -6.48
CA GLY A 250 -39.53 14.61 -7.29
C GLY A 250 -38.37 14.35 -8.22
#